data_AF-R0MC17-F1
#
_entry.id   AF-R0MC17-F1
#
_cell.length_a   1.000
_cell.length_b   1.000
_cell.length_c   1.000
_cell.angle_alpha   90.00
_cell.angle_beta   90.00
_cell.angle_gamma   90.00
#
_symmetry.space_group_name_H-M   'P 1'
#
loop_
_entity.id
_entity.type
_entity.pdbx_description
1 polymer ?
#
loop_
_entity_poly.entity_id
_entity_poly.type
_entity_poly.pdbx_seq_one_letter_code
_entity_poly.pdbx_strand_id
1 'polypeptide(L)'
;MVEDTTSAVLDLTTARKTFLPIIYDSETFQFINSGVFRTNDKSLKNTYASWVKLKSKVFGKIFIFVNMNLYSTKSKVDSLELANILRDLEHAGENRENLSLLMGTINSMSDEAKLTMEKSLVNLSEPKEPGVLKNTLNSYNDAVNNIQRDFILGVPSDFDKLESIYSGVLSKFDFGIRFPVHAIINVIPKKEGERLKVINQ
;
A
#
# COMPACT_ATOMS: atom_id res chain seq x y z
N MET A 1 7.64 12.15 -22.21
CA MET A 1 7.73 11.94 -20.75
C MET A 1 7.96 13.29 -20.12
N VAL A 2 6.99 13.82 -19.38
CA VAL A 2 7.21 14.97 -18.51
C VAL A 2 7.71 14.39 -17.20
N GLU A 3 8.93 14.74 -16.78
CA GLU A 3 9.46 14.34 -15.47
C GLU A 3 8.65 15.05 -14.37
N ASP A 4 7.62 14.36 -13.88
CA ASP A 4 6.86 14.82 -12.74
C ASP A 4 7.68 14.55 -11.47
N THR A 5 8.49 15.54 -11.08
CA THR A 5 9.34 15.49 -9.88
C THR A 5 8.56 15.51 -8.57
N THR A 6 7.22 15.46 -8.62
CA THR A 6 6.34 15.51 -7.45
C THR A 6 6.47 14.28 -6.55
N SER A 7 6.92 13.14 -7.04
CA SER A 7 7.11 11.91 -6.24
C SER A 7 8.50 11.77 -5.59
N ALA A 8 9.32 12.82 -5.63
CA ALA A 8 10.63 12.79 -4.98
C ALA A 8 10.50 12.56 -3.46
N VAL A 9 11.18 11.52 -2.97
CA VAL A 9 11.34 11.14 -1.57
C VAL A 9 12.81 11.30 -1.19
N LEU A 10 13.08 11.77 0.02
CA LEU A 10 14.44 11.73 0.55
C LEU A 10 14.70 10.35 1.13
N ASP A 11 15.65 9.61 0.57
CA ASP A 11 16.19 8.43 1.24
C ASP A 11 17.03 8.90 2.44
N LEU A 12 16.53 8.62 3.64
CA LEU A 12 17.17 9.04 4.89
C LEU A 12 18.51 8.34 5.15
N THR A 13 18.79 7.22 4.46
CA THR A 13 20.04 6.47 4.62
C THR A 13 21.14 6.97 3.69
N THR A 14 20.79 7.38 2.46
CA THR A 14 21.75 7.82 1.44
C THR A 14 21.74 9.33 1.18
N ALA A 15 20.79 10.06 1.75
CA ALA A 15 20.47 11.46 1.45
C ALA A 15 20.19 11.75 -0.04
N ARG A 16 19.98 10.72 -0.86
CA ARG A 16 19.65 10.86 -2.27
C ARG A 16 18.14 11.07 -2.43
N LYS A 17 17.76 11.88 -3.43
CA LYS A 17 16.38 11.92 -3.90
C LYS A 17 16.09 10.61 -4.62
N THR A 18 15.18 9.83 -4.06
CA THR A 18 14.57 8.68 -4.72
C THR A 18 13.16 9.06 -5.19
N PHE A 19 12.53 8.19 -5.96
CA PHE A 19 11.16 8.37 -6.42
C PHE A 19 10.31 7.19 -5.93
N LEU A 20 9.01 7.42 -5.73
CA LEU A 20 8.02 6.35 -5.56
C LEU A 20 7.30 6.14 -6.90
N PRO A 21 7.86 5.34 -7.82
CA PRO A 21 7.20 5.08 -9.09
C PRO A 21 5.99 4.18 -8.87
N ILE A 22 4.94 4.44 -9.64
CA ILE A 22 3.86 3.47 -9.86
C ILE A 22 3.87 3.16 -11.36
N ILE A 23 4.16 1.91 -11.68
CA ILE A 23 4.20 1.41 -13.06
C ILE A 23 2.95 0.57 -13.27
N TYR A 24 2.22 0.84 -14.33
CA TYR A 24 0.99 0.12 -14.67
C TYR A 24 0.89 -0.10 -16.17
N ASP A 25 0.10 -1.11 -16.57
CA ASP A 25 -0.20 -1.39 -17.96
C ASP A 25 -1.29 -0.44 -18.48
N SER A 26 -0.92 0.42 -19.43
CA SER A 26 -1.83 1.39 -20.06
C SER A 26 -2.86 0.75 -20.99
N GLU A 27 -2.65 -0.49 -21.44
CA GLU A 27 -3.67 -1.22 -22.20
C GLU A 27 -4.80 -1.69 -21.28
N THR A 28 -4.49 -2.02 -20.02
CA THR A 28 -5.49 -2.43 -19.02
C THR A 28 -6.14 -1.24 -18.30
N PHE A 29 -5.39 -0.16 -18.06
CA PHE A 29 -5.83 0.97 -17.24
C PHE A 29 -5.79 2.29 -17.99
N GLN A 30 -6.83 3.11 -17.76
CA GLN A 30 -6.86 4.51 -18.15
C GLN A 30 -6.49 5.38 -16.95
N PHE A 31 -5.52 6.29 -17.15
CA PHE A 31 -5.16 7.29 -16.16
C PHE A 31 -6.30 8.28 -15.91
N ILE A 32 -6.58 8.58 -14.63
CA ILE A 32 -7.49 9.65 -14.22
C ILE A 32 -6.72 10.80 -13.59
N ASN A 33 -6.00 10.51 -12.50
CA ASN A 33 -5.26 11.52 -11.75
C ASN A 33 -4.16 10.86 -10.90
N SER A 34 -3.21 11.64 -10.40
CA SER A 34 -2.17 11.20 -9.47
C SER A 34 -1.82 12.29 -8.47
N GLY A 35 -1.13 11.90 -7.42
CA GLY A 35 -0.63 12.83 -6.43
C GLY A 35 0.30 12.16 -5.43
N VAL A 36 0.55 12.88 -4.34
CA VAL A 36 1.50 12.46 -3.31
C VAL A 36 1.02 12.85 -1.92
N PHE A 37 1.35 12.02 -0.95
CA PHE A 37 1.21 12.30 0.46
C PHE A 37 2.54 12.85 0.99
N ARG A 38 2.45 13.98 1.67
CA ARG A 38 3.61 14.71 2.20
C ARG A 38 3.33 15.18 3.61
N THR A 39 4.38 15.30 4.39
CA THR A 39 4.33 15.95 5.70
C THR A 39 3.92 17.43 5.56
N ASN A 40 3.09 17.90 6.47
CA ASN A 40 2.66 19.31 6.53
C ASN A 40 3.74 20.27 7.08
N ASP A 41 4.93 19.75 7.39
CA ASP A 41 6.05 20.53 7.87
C ASP A 41 6.74 21.25 6.69
N LYS A 42 6.75 22.59 6.74
CA LYS A 42 7.39 23.42 5.69
C LYS A 42 8.90 23.21 5.62
N SER A 43 9.54 22.77 6.71
CA SER A 43 10.99 22.54 6.83
C SER A 43 11.41 21.14 6.38
N LEU A 44 10.50 20.16 6.48
CA LEU A 44 10.71 18.77 6.10
C LEU A 44 9.60 18.38 5.13
N LYS A 45 9.71 18.79 3.86
CA LYS A 45 8.78 18.35 2.79
C LYS A 45 9.15 16.95 2.32
N ASN A 46 8.96 15.94 3.17
CA ASN A 46 9.19 14.56 2.76
C ASN A 46 7.90 13.97 2.19
N THR A 47 8.00 13.43 0.98
CA THR A 47 6.95 12.59 0.40
C THR A 47 7.08 11.21 1.03
N TYR A 48 6.01 10.68 1.62
CA TYR A 48 6.02 9.34 2.23
C TYR A 48 5.14 8.34 1.49
N ALA A 49 4.30 8.82 0.55
CA ALA A 49 3.60 7.97 -0.40
C ALA A 49 3.26 8.73 -1.69
N SER A 50 3.14 8.01 -2.80
CA SER A 50 2.55 8.48 -4.05
C SER A 50 1.28 7.70 -4.35
N TRP A 51 0.33 8.30 -5.05
CA TRP A 51 -0.89 7.61 -5.45
C TRP A 51 -1.26 7.89 -6.90
N VAL A 52 -1.97 6.94 -7.51
CA VAL A 52 -2.58 7.08 -8.83
C VAL A 52 -4.00 6.53 -8.82
N LYS A 53 -4.92 7.28 -9.41
CA LYS A 53 -6.30 6.88 -9.67
C LYS A 53 -6.41 6.42 -11.12
N LEU A 54 -6.78 5.17 -11.31
CA LEU A 54 -6.86 4.51 -12.60
C LEU A 54 -8.24 3.90 -12.80
N LYS A 55 -8.79 3.97 -14.02
CA LYS A 55 -10.00 3.23 -14.40
C LYS A 55 -9.59 1.97 -15.16
N SER A 56 -10.01 0.81 -14.70
CA SER A 56 -9.84 -0.43 -15.45
C SER A 56 -10.73 -0.38 -16.70
N LYS A 57 -10.13 -0.58 -17.87
CA LYS A 57 -10.87 -0.72 -19.14
C LYS A 57 -11.62 -2.05 -19.21
N VAL A 58 -11.14 -3.06 -18.48
CA VAL A 58 -11.73 -4.41 -18.45
C VAL A 58 -12.97 -4.45 -17.54
N PHE A 59 -12.85 -3.94 -16.32
CA PHE A 59 -13.93 -4.04 -15.32
C PHE A 59 -14.80 -2.78 -15.23
N GLY A 60 -14.37 -1.68 -15.86
CA GLY A 60 -15.02 -0.36 -15.73
C GLY A 60 -14.87 0.29 -14.35
N LYS A 61 -14.20 -0.38 -13.39
CA LYS A 61 -14.03 0.07 -12.00
C LYS A 61 -12.83 1.00 -11.85
N ILE A 62 -12.91 1.87 -10.84
CA ILE A 62 -11.82 2.75 -10.46
C ILE A 62 -11.00 2.08 -9.36
N PHE A 63 -9.69 2.15 -9.53
CA PHE A 63 -8.69 1.70 -8.58
C PHE A 63 -7.84 2.89 -8.13
N ILE A 64 -7.49 2.90 -6.86
CA ILE A 64 -6.52 3.83 -6.29
C ILE A 64 -5.35 3.00 -5.80
N PHE A 65 -4.21 3.16 -6.47
CA PHE A 65 -2.98 2.52 -6.06
C PHE A 65 -2.14 3.52 -5.30
N VAL A 66 -1.70 3.16 -4.10
CA VAL A 66 -0.81 3.95 -3.27
C VAL A 66 0.50 3.18 -3.11
N ASN A 67 1.62 3.80 -3.49
CA ASN A 67 2.95 3.30 -3.20
C ASN A 67 3.53 4.08 -2.00
N MET A 68 3.80 3.38 -0.91
CA MET A 68 4.20 3.91 0.39
C MET A 68 5.66 3.59 0.68
N ASN A 69 6.31 4.51 1.38
CA ASN A 69 7.61 4.28 1.98
C ASN A 69 7.62 4.91 3.38
N LEU A 70 6.94 4.26 4.32
CA LEU A 70 6.91 4.66 5.72
C LEU A 70 8.18 4.11 6.36
N TYR A 71 9.24 4.91 6.34
CA TYR A 71 10.60 4.50 6.70
C TYR A 71 11.16 5.29 7.88
N SER A 72 10.33 5.52 8.91
CA SER A 72 10.79 6.16 10.14
C SER A 72 11.49 5.15 11.07
N THR A 73 12.45 5.64 11.85
CA THR A 73 12.98 4.90 13.01
C THR A 73 12.05 4.96 14.21
N LYS A 74 11.03 5.84 14.17
CA LYS A 74 10.03 6.04 15.23
C LYS A 74 8.71 5.47 14.75
N SER A 75 8.29 4.33 15.31
CA SER A 75 7.06 3.63 14.93
C SER A 75 5.82 4.52 14.92
N LYS A 76 5.70 5.45 15.88
CA LYS A 76 4.60 6.42 15.94
C LYS A 76 4.46 7.31 14.70
N VAL A 77 5.57 7.61 14.01
CA VAL A 77 5.55 8.42 12.78
C VAL A 77 4.96 7.60 11.63
N ASP A 78 5.43 6.38 11.42
CA ASP A 78 4.87 5.46 10.40
C ASP A 78 3.37 5.24 10.66
N SER A 79 2.97 5.04 11.91
CA SER A 79 1.56 4.89 12.30
C SER A 79 0.71 6.11 11.96
N LEU A 80 1.24 7.33 12.18
CA LEU A 80 0.54 8.58 11.86
C LEU A 80 0.44 8.78 10.34
N GLU A 81 1.51 8.48 9.59
CA GLU A 81 1.53 8.58 8.13
C GLU A 81 0.53 7.61 7.49
N LEU A 82 0.47 6.36 7.98
CA LEU A 82 -0.54 5.38 7.55
C LEU A 82 -1.96 5.87 7.87
N ALA A 83 -2.19 6.37 9.09
CA ALA A 83 -3.49 6.89 9.49
C ALA A 83 -3.93 8.08 8.63
N ASN A 84 -3.01 8.98 8.26
CA ASN A 84 -3.30 10.08 7.37
C ASN A 84 -3.70 9.60 5.96
N ILE A 85 -3.00 8.60 5.40
CA ILE A 85 -3.38 8.01 4.10
C ILE A 85 -4.80 7.46 4.16
N LEU A 86 -5.10 6.65 5.19
CA LEU A 86 -6.42 6.03 5.35
C LEU A 86 -7.53 7.08 5.50
N ARG A 87 -7.28 8.10 6.34
CA ARG A 87 -8.23 9.20 6.56
C ARG A 87 -8.49 9.99 5.28
N ASP A 88 -7.46 10.33 4.53
CA ASP A 88 -7.60 11.14 3.31
C ASP A 88 -8.34 10.35 2.21
N LEU A 89 -8.10 9.04 2.10
CA LEU A 89 -8.87 8.17 1.20
C LEU A 89 -10.34 8.02 1.63
N GLU A 90 -10.63 8.03 2.93
CA GLU A 90 -12.00 8.01 3.46
C GLU A 90 -12.72 9.35 3.23
N HIS A 91 -12.08 10.48 3.55
CA HIS A 91 -12.68 11.81 3.45
C HIS A 91 -12.96 12.24 2.01
N ALA A 92 -12.17 11.78 1.05
CA ALA A 92 -12.41 12.02 -0.37
C ALA A 92 -13.65 11.26 -0.91
N GLY A 93 -14.30 10.42 -0.09
CA GLY A 93 -15.40 9.53 -0.50
C GLY A 93 -14.93 8.42 -1.44
N GLU A 94 -13.62 8.30 -1.64
CA GLU A 94 -13.01 7.49 -2.68
C GLU A 94 -13.08 5.99 -2.35
N ASN A 95 -13.03 5.60 -1.08
CA ASN A 95 -12.98 4.18 -0.69
C ASN A 95 -14.33 3.43 -0.73
N ARG A 96 -15.47 4.13 -0.75
CA ARG A 96 -16.77 3.44 -0.73
C ARG A 96 -17.05 2.72 -2.04
N GLU A 97 -16.80 3.41 -3.16
CA GLU A 97 -17.07 2.91 -4.51
C GLU A 97 -15.81 2.47 -5.25
N ASN A 98 -14.62 2.93 -4.85
CA ASN A 98 -13.37 2.58 -5.52
C ASN A 98 -12.57 1.56 -4.73
N LEU A 99 -11.73 0.82 -5.46
CA LEU A 99 -10.86 -0.20 -4.91
C LEU A 99 -9.49 0.41 -4.61
N SER A 100 -9.17 0.57 -3.32
CA SER A 100 -7.89 1.14 -2.91
C SER A 100 -6.92 0.05 -2.47
N LEU A 101 -5.70 0.10 -3.01
CA LEU A 101 -4.59 -0.77 -2.64
C LEU A 101 -3.43 0.07 -2.11
N LEU A 102 -2.99 -0.24 -0.89
CA LEU A 102 -1.81 0.34 -0.29
C LEU A 102 -0.65 -0.65 -0.42
N MET A 103 0.43 -0.23 -1.08
CA MET A 103 1.56 -1.08 -1.42
C MET A 103 2.86 -0.43 -0.92
N GLY A 104 3.86 -1.24 -0.60
CA GLY A 104 5.20 -0.75 -0.28
C GLY A 104 5.55 -0.95 1.19
N THR A 105 6.48 -0.12 1.68
CA THR A 105 7.16 -0.36 2.95
C THR A 105 6.42 0.29 4.13
N ILE A 106 6.25 -0.50 5.19
CA ILE A 106 5.96 -0.05 6.55
C ILE A 106 7.09 -0.57 7.44
N ASN A 107 8.06 0.30 7.73
CA ASN A 107 9.31 -0.13 8.32
C ASN A 107 9.16 -0.48 9.79
N SER A 108 8.59 0.41 10.61
CA SER A 108 8.40 0.19 12.04
C SER A 108 6.92 0.30 12.41
N MET A 109 6.26 -0.84 12.52
CA MET A 109 4.85 -0.89 12.90
C MET A 109 4.71 -0.81 14.42
N SER A 110 4.02 0.21 14.93
CA SER A 110 3.61 0.22 16.34
C SER A 110 2.49 -0.81 16.58
N ASP A 111 2.26 -1.19 17.83
CA ASP A 111 1.15 -2.10 18.18
C ASP A 111 -0.20 -1.53 17.72
N GLU A 112 -0.38 -0.21 17.78
CA GLU A 112 -1.58 0.45 17.29
C GLU A 112 -1.72 0.36 15.77
N ALA A 113 -0.64 0.58 15.00
CA ALA A 113 -0.68 0.43 13.55
C ALA A 113 -0.96 -1.02 13.14
N LYS A 114 -0.38 -1.98 13.86
CA LYS A 114 -0.65 -3.41 13.65
C LYS A 114 -2.12 -3.72 13.88
N LEU A 115 -2.69 -3.24 14.98
CA LEU A 115 -4.10 -3.40 15.29
C LEU A 115 -5.00 -2.74 14.24
N THR A 116 -4.66 -1.55 13.75
CA THR A 116 -5.37 -0.88 12.66
C THR A 116 -5.31 -1.69 11.37
N MET A 117 -4.14 -2.20 11.01
CA MET A 117 -3.98 -3.04 9.82
C MET A 117 -4.81 -4.32 9.92
N GLU A 118 -4.76 -5.01 11.06
CA GLU A 118 -5.50 -6.26 11.29
C GLU A 118 -7.02 -6.06 11.29
N LYS A 119 -7.51 -4.93 11.80
CA LYS A 119 -8.95 -4.67 11.93
C LYS A 119 -9.58 -4.01 10.71
N SER A 120 -8.82 -3.16 10.03
CA SER A 120 -9.37 -2.24 9.03
C SER A 120 -8.88 -2.51 7.62
N LEU A 121 -7.87 -3.37 7.43
CA LEU A 121 -7.30 -3.66 6.12
C LEU A 121 -7.25 -5.17 5.85
N VAL A 122 -7.22 -5.52 4.58
CA VAL A 122 -7.02 -6.90 4.13
C VAL A 122 -5.56 -7.06 3.73
N ASN A 123 -4.78 -7.91 4.42
CA ASN A 123 -3.42 -8.21 4.00
C ASN A 123 -3.44 -9.16 2.78
N LEU A 124 -3.25 -8.60 1.58
CA LEU A 124 -3.24 -9.32 0.32
C LEU A 124 -1.87 -9.95 0.02
N SER A 125 -0.85 -9.63 0.82
CA SER A 125 0.51 -10.14 0.70
C SER A 125 0.87 -11.27 1.67
N GLU A 126 -0.01 -11.62 2.62
CA GLU A 126 0.25 -12.74 3.54
C GLU A 126 0.29 -14.06 2.74
N PRO A 127 1.36 -14.88 2.84
CA PRO A 127 1.43 -16.16 2.13
C PRO A 127 0.29 -17.09 2.50
N LYS A 128 -0.30 -17.76 1.50
CA LYS A 128 -1.40 -18.71 1.71
C LYS A 128 -0.94 -20.11 2.15
N GLU A 129 0.29 -20.48 1.80
CA GLU A 129 0.83 -21.80 2.12
C GLU A 129 1.53 -21.79 3.49
N PRO A 130 1.20 -22.74 4.39
CA PRO A 130 1.88 -22.87 5.67
C PRO A 130 3.39 -23.09 5.49
N GLY A 131 4.20 -22.45 6.35
CA GLY A 131 5.65 -22.63 6.36
C GLY A 131 6.41 -21.77 5.35
N VAL A 132 5.72 -21.00 4.51
CA VAL A 132 6.38 -20.02 3.63
C VAL A 132 6.85 -18.81 4.43
N LEU A 133 8.13 -18.45 4.26
CA LEU A 133 8.70 -17.25 4.87
C LEU A 133 8.08 -15.99 4.25
N LYS A 134 7.80 -15.02 5.10
CA LYS A 134 7.23 -13.71 4.74
C LYS A 134 8.17 -12.55 5.01
N ASN A 135 9.40 -12.81 5.46
CA ASN A 135 10.34 -11.74 5.68
C ASN A 135 10.68 -11.05 4.36
N THR A 136 10.57 -9.73 4.31
CA THR A 136 10.81 -8.96 3.08
C THR A 136 12.15 -8.25 3.09
N LEU A 137 12.83 -8.20 4.23
CA LEU A 137 14.19 -7.70 4.36
C LEU A 137 15.17 -8.87 4.48
N ASN A 138 16.24 -8.84 3.69
CA ASN A 138 17.37 -9.75 3.76
C ASN A 138 18.33 -9.32 4.88
N SER A 139 17.84 -9.34 6.13
CA SER A 139 18.65 -9.14 7.33
C SER A 139 18.55 -10.37 8.23
N TYR A 140 19.60 -10.64 9.00
CA TYR A 140 19.60 -11.75 9.95
C TYR A 140 18.41 -11.69 10.92
N ASN A 141 18.15 -10.51 11.48
CA ASN A 141 17.06 -10.33 12.44
C ASN A 141 15.69 -10.58 11.80
N ASP A 142 15.47 -10.11 10.58
CA ASP A 142 14.19 -10.27 9.89
C ASP A 142 13.99 -11.71 9.39
N ALA A 143 15.06 -12.38 8.97
CA ALA A 143 15.01 -13.79 8.57
C ALA A 143 14.70 -14.72 9.75
N VAL A 144 15.35 -14.52 10.90
CA VAL A 144 15.13 -15.35 12.11
C VAL A 144 13.73 -15.13 12.70
N ASN A 145 13.26 -13.88 12.72
CA ASN A 145 11.96 -13.53 13.29
C ASN A 145 10.82 -13.53 12.27
N ASN A 146 11.10 -13.87 11.00
CA ASN A 146 10.16 -13.88 9.88
C ASN A 146 9.35 -12.57 9.73
N ILE A 147 10.02 -11.42 9.79
CA ILE A 147 9.39 -10.09 9.86
C ILE A 147 9.07 -9.56 8.46
N GLN A 148 7.79 -9.37 8.18
CA GLN A 148 7.32 -8.68 6.98
C GLN A 148 7.35 -7.15 7.19
N ARG A 149 7.95 -6.41 6.25
CA ARG A 149 7.96 -4.94 6.24
C ARG A 149 7.41 -4.32 4.96
N ASP A 150 7.22 -5.14 3.93
CA ASP A 150 6.67 -4.71 2.65
C ASP A 150 5.34 -5.41 2.45
N PHE A 151 4.31 -4.64 2.14
CA PHE A 151 2.93 -5.11 2.16
C PHE A 151 2.20 -4.77 0.85
N ILE A 152 1.19 -5.59 0.56
CA ILE A 152 0.10 -5.25 -0.36
C ILE A 152 -1.17 -5.36 0.47
N LEU A 153 -1.84 -4.24 0.71
CA LEU A 153 -3.01 -4.12 1.58
C LEU A 153 -4.20 -3.63 0.77
N GLY A 154 -5.34 -4.29 0.92
CA GLY A 154 -6.62 -3.83 0.38
C GLY A 154 -7.36 -2.99 1.43
N VAL A 155 -7.84 -1.81 1.04
CA VAL A 155 -8.80 -1.05 1.84
C VAL A 155 -10.20 -1.61 1.55
N PRO A 156 -10.99 -1.99 2.58
CA PRO A 156 -12.35 -2.47 2.38
C PRO A 156 -13.21 -1.44 1.66
N SER A 157 -13.91 -1.87 0.59
CA SER A 157 -14.93 -1.07 -0.10
C SER A 157 -16.34 -1.57 0.24
N ASP A 158 -17.38 -0.79 -0.07
CA ASP A 158 -18.77 -1.18 0.24
C ASP A 158 -19.28 -2.27 -0.72
N PHE A 159 -18.81 -2.25 -1.96
CA PHE A 159 -19.36 -3.06 -3.06
C PHE A 159 -18.50 -4.25 -3.46
N ASP A 160 -17.21 -4.20 -3.19
CA ASP A 160 -16.25 -5.21 -3.63
C ASP A 160 -15.34 -5.67 -2.50
N LYS A 161 -15.00 -6.95 -2.54
CA LYS A 161 -13.98 -7.57 -1.71
C LYS A 161 -12.74 -7.79 -2.57
N LEU A 162 -11.59 -7.40 -2.04
CA LEU A 162 -10.28 -7.79 -2.57
C LEU A 162 -9.84 -9.07 -1.87
N GLU A 163 -9.37 -10.03 -2.65
CA GLU A 163 -8.83 -11.29 -2.13
C GLU A 163 -7.62 -11.70 -2.97
N SER A 164 -6.50 -12.02 -2.33
CA SER A 164 -5.37 -12.62 -3.05
C SER A 164 -5.71 -14.06 -3.42
N ILE A 165 -5.45 -14.49 -4.64
CA ILE A 165 -5.45 -15.93 -5.01
C ILE A 165 -4.04 -16.52 -4.90
N TYR A 166 -3.04 -15.66 -5.04
CA TYR A 166 -1.63 -15.96 -4.82
C TYR A 166 -1.00 -14.78 -4.09
N SER A 167 -0.10 -15.07 -3.17
CA SER A 167 0.70 -14.09 -2.44
C SER A 167 2.00 -14.73 -2.00
N GLY A 168 3.11 -14.01 -2.14
CA GLY A 168 4.41 -14.52 -1.74
C GLY A 168 5.53 -13.49 -1.82
N VAL A 169 6.60 -13.77 -1.08
CA VAL A 169 7.86 -13.03 -1.15
C VAL A 169 8.78 -13.72 -2.15
N LEU A 170 9.29 -12.98 -3.12
CA LEU A 170 10.19 -13.47 -4.16
C LEU A 170 11.64 -13.55 -3.64
N SER A 171 11.89 -14.39 -2.64
CA SER A 171 13.19 -14.49 -1.94
C SER A 171 14.37 -14.94 -2.80
N LYS A 172 14.10 -15.51 -3.98
CA LYS A 172 15.14 -15.86 -4.98
C LYS A 172 15.57 -14.66 -5.83
N PHE A 173 14.86 -13.54 -5.76
CA PHE A 173 15.17 -12.33 -6.50
C PHE A 173 16.14 -11.47 -5.66
N ASP A 174 17.44 -11.67 -5.86
CA ASP A 174 18.50 -11.02 -5.07
C ASP A 174 18.97 -9.71 -5.74
N PHE A 175 18.08 -8.71 -5.72
CA PHE A 175 18.39 -7.35 -6.15
C PHE A 175 18.28 -6.38 -4.98
N GLY A 176 19.27 -6.43 -4.08
CA GLY A 176 19.40 -5.53 -2.95
C GLY A 176 18.90 -6.13 -1.62
N ILE A 177 18.72 -5.27 -0.63
CA ILE A 177 18.43 -5.71 0.75
C ILE A 177 16.98 -6.14 0.98
N ARG A 178 16.07 -5.91 0.02
CA ARG A 178 14.65 -6.26 0.14
C ARG A 178 14.22 -7.21 -0.96
N PHE A 179 13.40 -8.19 -0.59
CA PHE A 179 12.76 -9.11 -1.52
C PHE A 179 11.45 -8.53 -2.03
N PRO A 180 11.16 -8.61 -3.35
CA PRO A 180 9.88 -8.17 -3.88
C PRO A 180 8.70 -8.96 -3.29
N VAL A 181 7.60 -8.27 -3.07
CA VAL A 181 6.31 -8.86 -2.68
C VAL A 181 5.42 -8.91 -3.90
N HIS A 182 4.83 -10.07 -4.16
CA HIS A 182 3.97 -10.28 -5.31
C HIS A 182 2.64 -10.90 -4.87
N ALA A 183 1.54 -10.42 -5.44
CA ALA A 183 0.22 -10.99 -5.26
C ALA A 183 -0.59 -10.94 -6.55
N ILE A 184 -1.41 -11.97 -6.77
CA ILE A 184 -2.45 -11.98 -7.78
C ILE A 184 -3.77 -11.83 -7.04
N ILE A 185 -4.57 -10.83 -7.41
CA ILE A 185 -5.73 -10.39 -6.64
C ILE A 185 -6.99 -10.53 -7.48
N ASN A 186 -8.02 -11.11 -6.86
CA ASN A 186 -9.38 -11.12 -7.36
C ASN A 186 -10.19 -9.97 -6.77
N VAL A 187 -11.06 -9.42 -7.61
CA VAL A 187 -12.10 -8.47 -7.22
C VAL A 187 -13.43 -9.22 -7.23
N ILE A 188 -14.04 -9.36 -6.06
CA ILE A 188 -15.27 -10.14 -5.88
C ILE A 188 -16.38 -9.18 -5.46
N PRO A 189 -17.46 -9.05 -6.24
CA PRO A 189 -18.63 -8.27 -5.83
C PRO A 189 -19.23 -8.83 -4.53
N LYS A 190 -19.48 -7.94 -3.56
CA LYS A 190 -20.14 -8.29 -2.29
C LYS A 190 -21.62 -8.55 -2.49
N LYS A 191 -22.14 -9.55 -1.76
CA LYS A 191 -23.59 -9.79 -1.71
C LYS A 191 -24.29 -8.68 -0.94
N GLU A 192 -25.59 -8.50 -1.18
CA GLU A 192 -26.38 -7.40 -0.62
C GLU A 192 -26.35 -7.32 0.92
N GLY A 193 -26.23 -8.47 1.61
CA GLY A 193 -26.07 -8.53 3.08
C GLY A 193 -24.65 -8.32 3.63
N GLU A 194 -23.65 -8.23 2.76
CA GLU A 194 -22.22 -8.06 3.12
C GLU A 194 -21.72 -6.63 2.86
N ARG A 195 -22.57 -5.78 2.28
CA ARG A 195 -22.27 -4.36 2.07
C ARG A 195 -22.19 -3.66 3.42
N LEU A 196 -21.19 -2.81 3.60
CA LEU A 196 -21.03 -2.06 4.84
C LEU A 196 -22.28 -1.19 5.04
N LYS A 197 -22.95 -1.34 6.17
CA LYS A 197 -24.16 -0.57 6.46
C LYS A 197 -23.76 0.90 6.53
N VAL A 198 -24.42 1.74 5.73
CA VAL A 198 -24.35 3.19 5.89
C VAL A 198 -24.93 3.52 7.25
N ILE A 199 -24.08 3.80 8.23
CA ILE A 199 -24.51 4.45 9.47
C ILE A 199 -24.63 5.93 9.11
N ASN A 200 -25.85 6.37 8.78
CA ASN A 200 -26.15 7.79 8.69
C ASN A 200 -25.92 8.38 10.10
N GLN A 201 -24.93 9.25 10.23
CA GLN A 201 -24.84 10.21 11.34
C GLN A 201 -25.34 11.56 10.84
#